data_AF-A0A7Y4LHH5-F1
#
_entry.id   AF-A0A7Y4LHH5-F1
#
_cell.length_a   1.000
_cell.length_b   1.000
_cell.length_c   1.000
_cell.angle_alpha   90.00
_cell.angle_beta   90.00
_cell.angle_gamma   90.00
#
_symmetry.space_group_name_H-M   'P 1'
#
loop_
_entity.id
_entity.type
_entity.pdbx_description
1 polymer ?
#
loop_
_entity_poly.entity_id
_entity_poly.type
_entity_poly.pdbx_seq_one_letter_code
_entity_poly.pdbx_strand_id
1 'polypeptide(L)'
;MSATFRIAVIGANATGLYASDLLLQCPQAIRVDLINDSPVPAGISPFAQTPQQPRGSGVRSSIRVIGNIHPDVLAETRLEDYYDSVIIADFADAVDVRHAVLEALSSRSDYAQERKRLGRKDLVEALKERGIVHTIWADASLLLTGRDLDAWQRAVHTAQGAPVCF
;
A
#
# COMPACT_ATOMS: atom_id res chain seq x y z
N MET A 1 10.98 9.95 19.15
CA MET A 1 9.84 9.66 18.25
C MET A 1 10.33 8.64 17.24
N SER A 2 9.74 7.44 17.18
CA SER A 2 10.17 6.41 16.22
C SER A 2 9.83 6.90 14.81
N ALA A 3 10.80 6.97 13.91
CA ALA A 3 10.56 7.37 12.52
C ALA A 3 9.62 6.36 11.85
N THR A 4 8.45 6.82 11.40
CA THR A 4 7.49 5.99 10.66
C THR A 4 8.07 5.59 9.32
N PHE A 5 8.13 4.29 9.04
CA PHE A 5 8.65 3.74 7.80
C PHE A 5 7.63 3.97 6.67
N ARG A 6 8.06 4.48 5.51
CA ARG A 6 7.16 4.77 4.38
C ARG A 6 7.37 3.77 3.27
N ILE A 7 6.34 3.01 2.91
CA ILE A 7 6.40 2.02 1.82
C ILE A 7 5.37 2.39 0.77
N ALA A 8 5.80 2.42 -0.49
CA ALA A 8 4.89 2.44 -1.62
C ALA A 8 4.58 1.01 -2.06
N VAL A 9 3.31 0.72 -2.31
CA VAL A 9 2.87 -0.50 -2.99
C VAL A 9 2.24 -0.08 -4.30
N ILE A 10 2.80 -0.51 -5.43
CA ILE A 10 2.32 -0.17 -6.77
C ILE A 10 1.44 -1.31 -7.27
N GLY A 11 0.20 -1.00 -7.60
CA GLY A 11 -0.81 -1.96 -8.05
C GLY A 11 -1.77 -2.34 -6.93
N ALA A 12 -3.03 -1.97 -7.06
CA ALA A 12 -4.11 -2.30 -6.13
C ALA A 12 -4.90 -3.55 -6.54
N ASN A 13 -4.18 -4.55 -7.08
CA ASN A 13 -4.71 -5.89 -7.32
C ASN A 13 -4.70 -6.72 -6.02
N ALA A 14 -5.06 -8.01 -6.11
CA ALA A 14 -5.14 -8.87 -4.94
C ALA A 14 -3.81 -8.99 -4.17
N THR A 15 -2.67 -9.05 -4.88
CA THR A 15 -1.36 -9.20 -4.24
C THR A 15 -0.89 -7.90 -3.59
N GLY A 16 -1.21 -6.74 -4.16
CA GLY A 16 -0.91 -5.43 -3.55
C GLY A 16 -1.78 -5.11 -2.35
N LEU A 17 -3.06 -5.49 -2.39
CA LEU A 17 -3.96 -5.42 -1.24
C LEU A 17 -3.50 -6.36 -0.12
N TYR A 18 -3.09 -7.59 -0.47
CA TYR A 18 -2.55 -8.55 0.50
C TYR A 18 -1.22 -8.08 1.12
N ALA A 19 -0.28 -7.57 0.32
CA ALA A 19 0.96 -6.98 0.83
C ALA A 19 0.70 -5.82 1.80
N SER A 20 -0.26 -4.96 1.45
CA SER A 20 -0.68 -3.84 2.29
C SER A 20 -1.26 -4.31 3.64
N ASP A 21 -2.08 -5.35 3.65
CA ASP A 21 -2.64 -5.94 4.88
C ASP A 21 -1.52 -6.48 5.79
N LEU A 22 -0.55 -7.22 5.21
CA LEU A 22 0.62 -7.72 5.96
C LEU A 22 1.45 -6.59 6.58
N LEU A 23 1.68 -5.51 5.83
CA LEU A 23 2.41 -4.34 6.32
C LEU A 23 1.68 -3.64 7.47
N LEU A 24 0.35 -3.53 7.39
CA LEU A 24 -0.44 -2.90 8.45
C LEU A 24 -0.51 -3.76 9.72
N GLN A 25 -0.34 -5.07 9.61
CA GLN A 25 -0.26 -6.01 10.74
C GLN A 25 1.12 -6.06 11.40
N CYS A 26 2.14 -5.40 10.82
CA CYS A 26 3.48 -5.38 11.40
C CYS A 26 3.49 -4.61 12.74
N PRO A 27 4.32 -5.04 13.72
CA PRO A 27 4.43 -4.36 15.01
C PRO A 27 5.09 -2.97 14.94
N GLN A 28 5.58 -2.59 13.76
CA GLN A 28 6.29 -1.33 13.52
C GLN A 28 5.34 -0.31 12.91
N ALA A 29 5.61 0.98 13.15
CA ALA A 29 4.83 2.07 12.56
C ALA A 29 5.15 2.20 11.07
N ILE A 30 4.22 1.77 10.21
CA ILE A 30 4.37 1.83 8.76
C ILE A 30 3.29 2.73 8.17
N ARG A 31 3.70 3.63 7.29
CA ARG A 31 2.81 4.38 6.40
C ARG A 31 2.88 3.75 5.03
N VAL A 32 1.77 3.18 4.59
CA VAL A 32 1.61 2.54 3.29
C VAL A 32 0.89 3.50 2.35
N ASP A 33 1.49 3.79 1.21
CA ASP A 33 0.78 4.41 0.09
C ASP A 33 0.55 3.33 -0.97
N LEU A 34 -0.72 2.92 -1.13
CA LEU A 34 -1.13 2.03 -2.21
C LEU A 34 -1.42 2.86 -3.45
N ILE A 35 -0.60 2.72 -4.47
CA ILE A 35 -0.64 3.54 -5.68
C ILE A 35 -1.25 2.73 -6.81
N ASN A 36 -2.23 3.30 -7.51
CA ASN A 36 -2.90 2.60 -8.61
C ASN A 36 -3.31 3.54 -9.74
N ASP A 37 -3.45 2.96 -10.93
CA ASP A 37 -3.94 3.65 -12.13
C ASP A 37 -5.45 3.92 -12.07
N SER A 38 -6.24 3.00 -11.50
CA SER A 38 -7.66 3.23 -11.22
C SER A 38 -7.83 4.25 -10.09
N PRO A 39 -8.86 5.12 -10.15
CA PRO A 39 -9.17 6.08 -9.08
C PRO A 39 -9.57 5.42 -7.75
N VAL A 40 -9.96 4.14 -7.78
CA VAL A 40 -10.40 3.34 -6.64
C VAL A 40 -9.92 1.88 -6.82
N PRO A 41 -9.41 1.21 -5.77
CA PRO A 41 -9.11 -0.21 -5.84
C PRO A 41 -10.37 -1.06 -6.05
N ALA A 42 -10.29 -2.05 -6.93
CA ALA A 42 -11.34 -3.06 -7.04
C ALA A 42 -11.36 -3.93 -5.76
N GLY A 43 -12.53 -4.44 -5.37
CA GLY A 43 -12.67 -5.36 -4.23
C GLY A 43 -12.77 -4.68 -2.85
N ILE A 44 -12.55 -3.36 -2.76
CA ILE A 44 -12.84 -2.56 -1.57
C ILE A 44 -14.22 -1.94 -1.74
N SER A 45 -15.24 -2.52 -1.10
CA SER A 45 -16.53 -1.84 -0.96
C SER A 45 -16.52 -1.03 0.34
N PRO A 46 -16.90 0.27 0.32
CA PRO A 46 -17.06 1.07 1.54
C PRO A 46 -18.07 0.46 2.53
N PHE A 47 -18.87 -0.53 2.09
CA PHE A 47 -19.96 -1.14 2.85
C PHE A 47 -19.74 -2.63 3.14
N ALA A 48 -18.64 -3.25 2.67
CA ALA A 48 -18.41 -4.68 2.88
C ALA A 48 -17.66 -4.93 4.19
N GLN A 49 -18.47 -5.12 5.24
CA GLN A 49 -18.09 -5.67 6.56
C GLN A 49 -17.39 -4.70 7.50
N THR A 50 -17.74 -4.85 8.78
CA THR A 50 -17.15 -4.09 9.88
C THR A 50 -15.63 -4.31 9.86
N PRO A 51 -14.81 -3.25 9.73
CA PRO A 51 -13.36 -3.39 9.85
C PRO A 51 -13.04 -4.10 11.16
N GLN A 52 -12.23 -5.15 11.10
CA GLN A 52 -11.74 -5.75 12.33
C GLN A 52 -10.90 -4.69 13.03
N GLN A 53 -11.25 -4.38 14.29
CA GLN A 53 -10.41 -3.49 15.09
C GLN A 53 -9.00 -4.07 15.13
N PRO A 54 -7.96 -3.25 14.86
CA PRO A 54 -6.59 -3.72 14.90
C PRO A 54 -6.31 -4.37 16.26
N ARG A 55 -6.01 -5.67 16.24
CA ARG A 55 -5.64 -6.44 17.43
C ARG A 55 -4.19 -6.11 17.79
N GLY A 56 -3.91 -4.90 18.24
CA GLY A 56 -2.54 -4.45 18.49
C GLY A 56 -2.43 -3.02 18.99
N SER A 57 -1.73 -2.84 20.11
CA SER A 57 -1.59 -1.63 20.90
C SER A 57 -0.75 -0.52 20.24
N GLY A 58 -1.18 0.73 20.38
CA GLY A 58 -0.29 1.86 20.65
C GLY A 58 0.34 2.63 19.48
N VAL A 59 0.65 2.01 18.34
CA VAL A 59 1.22 2.75 17.19
C VAL A 59 0.51 2.35 15.89
N ARG A 60 -0.33 3.26 15.37
CA ARG A 60 -1.19 2.99 14.22
C ARG A 60 -0.38 3.13 12.93
N SER A 61 0.02 2.00 12.34
CA SER A 61 0.30 1.96 10.91
C SER A 61 -0.90 2.55 10.15
N SER A 62 -0.63 3.24 9.07
CA SER A 62 -1.63 3.98 8.30
C SER A 62 -1.53 3.61 6.84
N ILE A 63 -2.67 3.63 6.15
CA ILE A 63 -2.73 3.43 4.72
C ILE A 63 -3.58 4.51 4.08
N ARG A 64 -3.12 4.98 2.93
CA ARG A 64 -3.95 5.72 1.98
C ARG A 64 -3.80 5.12 0.60
N VAL A 65 -4.83 5.27 -0.22
CA VAL A 65 -4.76 4.92 -1.64
C VAL A 65 -4.57 6.21 -2.45
N ILE A 66 -3.62 6.19 -3.37
CA ILE A 66 -3.37 7.25 -4.34
C ILE A 66 -3.73 6.68 -5.72
N GLY A 67 -4.91 7.05 -6.22
CA GLY A 67 -5.42 6.54 -7.50
C GLY A 67 -5.20 7.52 -8.64
N ASN A 68 -5.51 7.06 -9.87
CA ASN A 68 -5.34 7.82 -11.10
C ASN A 68 -3.87 8.17 -11.39
N ILE A 69 -2.94 7.31 -10.99
CA ILE A 69 -1.51 7.46 -11.26
C ILE A 69 -1.10 6.47 -12.34
N HIS A 70 -0.88 6.97 -13.56
CA HIS A 70 -0.44 6.13 -14.68
C HIS A 70 1.01 5.62 -14.51
N PRO A 71 1.34 4.44 -15.08
CA PRO A 71 2.69 3.89 -15.03
C PRO A 71 3.78 4.85 -15.56
N ASP A 72 3.47 5.63 -16.61
CA ASP A 72 4.41 6.60 -17.17
C ASP A 72 4.79 7.69 -16.16
N VAL A 73 3.81 8.16 -15.38
CA VAL A 73 4.04 9.10 -14.29
C VAL A 73 4.94 8.48 -13.22
N LEU A 74 4.72 7.21 -12.87
CA LEU A 74 5.55 6.50 -11.88
C LEU A 74 6.98 6.29 -12.39
N ALA A 75 7.16 5.94 -13.66
CA ALA A 75 8.46 5.75 -14.27
C ALA A 75 9.31 7.04 -14.25
N GLU A 76 8.67 8.20 -14.43
CA GLU A 76 9.31 9.50 -14.28
C GLU A 76 9.49 9.95 -12.83
N THR A 77 8.82 9.29 -11.89
CA THR A 77 8.87 9.65 -10.47
C THR A 77 9.93 8.81 -9.77
N ARG A 78 10.96 9.47 -9.23
CA ARG A 78 11.93 8.84 -8.32
C ARG A 78 11.30 8.50 -6.97
N LEU A 79 10.62 7.35 -6.90
CA LEU A 79 9.89 6.92 -5.69
C LEU A 79 10.82 6.72 -4.48
N GLU A 80 12.09 6.42 -4.70
CA GLU A 80 13.15 6.36 -3.69
C GLU A 80 13.42 7.71 -2.97
N ASP A 81 12.91 8.81 -3.52
CA ASP A 81 12.94 10.12 -2.89
C ASP A 81 11.75 10.34 -1.94
N TYR A 82 10.71 9.50 -2.01
CA TYR A 82 9.48 9.62 -1.21
C TYR A 82 9.27 8.43 -0.24
N TYR A 83 9.83 7.26 -0.57
CA TYR A 83 9.64 6.01 0.17
C TYR A 83 10.96 5.37 0.59
N ASP A 84 10.90 4.58 1.65
CA ASP A 84 12.03 3.76 2.13
C ASP A 84 12.18 2.50 1.29
N SER A 85 11.04 1.95 0.85
CA SER A 85 10.96 0.78 0.00
C SER A 85 9.77 0.92 -0.94
N VAL A 86 9.86 0.29 -2.09
CA VAL A 86 8.80 0.23 -3.10
C VAL A 86 8.54 -1.23 -3.42
N ILE A 87 7.28 -1.64 -3.37
CA ILE A 87 6.82 -2.98 -3.74
C ILE A 87 6.02 -2.85 -5.03
N ILE A 88 6.42 -3.57 -6.07
CA ILE A 88 5.64 -3.69 -7.31
C ILE A 88 4.80 -4.95 -7.20
N ALA A 89 3.49 -4.79 -7.06
CA ALA A 89 2.59 -5.88 -6.74
C ALA A 89 2.14 -6.65 -8.00
N ASP A 90 3.06 -7.41 -8.57
CA ASP A 90 2.79 -8.33 -9.70
C ASP A 90 3.32 -9.74 -9.38
N PHE A 91 2.86 -10.26 -8.25
CA PHE A 91 3.30 -11.54 -7.70
C PHE A 91 2.42 -12.70 -8.18
N ALA A 92 3.03 -13.88 -8.35
CA ALA A 92 2.29 -15.08 -8.74
C ALA A 92 1.56 -15.73 -7.55
N ASP A 93 2.17 -15.70 -6.37
CA ASP A 93 1.65 -16.38 -5.18
C ASP A 93 1.92 -15.64 -3.85
N ALA A 94 1.40 -16.20 -2.76
CA ALA A 94 1.49 -15.61 -1.43
C ALA A 94 2.90 -15.69 -0.82
N VAL A 95 3.76 -16.62 -1.27
CA VAL A 95 5.14 -16.73 -0.81
C VAL A 95 5.95 -15.55 -1.34
N ASP A 96 5.80 -15.25 -2.63
CA ASP A 96 6.44 -14.10 -3.27
C ASP A 96 6.05 -12.78 -2.60
N VAL A 97 4.74 -12.62 -2.28
CA VAL A 97 4.26 -11.43 -1.55
C VAL A 97 4.93 -11.29 -0.19
N ARG A 98 5.01 -12.38 0.58
CA ARG A 98 5.64 -12.37 1.91
C ARG A 98 7.14 -12.06 1.80
N HIS A 99 7.82 -12.61 0.81
CA HIS A 99 9.24 -12.34 0.57
C HIS A 99 9.48 -10.86 0.27
N ALA A 100 8.69 -10.27 -0.64
CA ALA A 100 8.78 -8.85 -0.97
C ALA A 100 8.51 -7.94 0.24
N VAL A 101 7.53 -8.30 1.09
CA VAL A 101 7.27 -7.57 2.33
C VAL A 101 8.46 -7.66 3.30
N LEU A 102 9.04 -8.85 3.49
CA LEU A 102 10.21 -9.03 4.35
C LEU A 102 11.44 -8.25 3.84
N GLU A 103 11.68 -8.27 2.53
CA GLU A 103 12.75 -7.50 1.89
C GLU A 103 12.55 -6.00 2.10
N ALA A 104 11.33 -5.51 1.85
CA ALA A 104 10.98 -4.10 2.05
C ALA A 104 11.18 -3.63 3.49
N LEU A 105 10.96 -4.48 4.49
CA LEU A 105 11.19 -4.18 5.91
C LEU A 105 12.67 -4.25 6.31
N SER A 106 13.48 -5.00 5.55
CA SER A 106 14.88 -5.28 5.86
C SER A 106 15.86 -4.23 5.31
N SER A 107 15.43 -3.33 4.41
CA SER A 107 16.22 -2.24 3.81
C SER A 107 16.69 -1.14 4.80
N ARG A 108 16.69 -1.45 6.09
CA ARG A 108 16.54 -0.48 7.18
C ARG A 108 17.84 0.08 7.74
N SER A 109 19.00 -0.48 7.41
CA SER A 109 20.21 -0.25 8.19
C SER A 109 21.13 0.77 7.53
N ASP A 110 20.90 2.07 7.77
CA ASP A 110 21.96 3.10 7.70
C ASP A 110 21.53 4.40 8.40
N TYR A 111 22.42 4.97 9.22
CA TYR A 111 22.21 6.25 9.93
C TYR A 111 22.00 7.43 8.96
N ALA A 112 22.60 7.35 7.76
CA ALA A 112 22.36 8.29 6.66
C ALA A 112 20.91 8.23 6.15
N GLN A 113 20.33 7.03 6.10
CA GLN A 113 18.95 6.79 5.68
C GLN A 113 17.95 7.44 6.64
N GLU A 114 18.23 7.42 7.95
CA GLU A 114 17.39 8.08 8.96
C GLU A 114 17.34 9.60 8.80
N ARG A 115 18.47 10.25 8.49
CA ARG A 115 18.48 11.70 8.18
C ARG A 115 17.72 12.01 6.90
N LYS A 116 17.81 11.15 5.87
CA LYS A 116 17.02 11.30 4.62
C LYS A 116 15.52 11.26 4.90
N ARG A 117 15.05 10.49 5.90
CA ARG A 117 13.62 10.41 6.28
C ARG A 117 13.07 11.71 6.87
N LEU A 118 13.87 12.43 7.66
CA LEU A 118 13.39 13.58 8.42
C LEU A 118 13.01 14.79 7.54
N GLY A 119 13.57 14.89 6.34
CA GLY A 119 13.30 15.97 5.36
C GLY A 119 12.52 15.52 4.14
N ARG A 120 11.93 14.32 4.16
CA ARG A 120 11.37 13.72 2.95
C ARG A 120 10.03 14.34 2.55
N LYS A 121 9.93 14.84 1.31
CA LYS A 121 8.68 15.36 0.72
C LYS A 121 7.60 14.28 0.66
N ASP A 122 6.34 14.70 0.61
CA ASP A 122 5.19 13.80 0.39
C ASP A 122 4.94 13.64 -1.11
N LEU A 123 4.68 12.42 -1.58
CA LEU A 123 4.41 12.16 -3.01
C LEU A 123 3.23 12.99 -3.52
N VAL A 124 2.16 13.13 -2.73
CA VAL A 124 0.96 13.88 -3.14
C VAL A 124 1.29 15.33 -3.44
N GLU A 125 2.14 15.95 -2.62
CA GLU A 125 2.57 17.34 -2.87
C GLU A 125 3.42 17.44 -4.13
N ALA A 126 4.31 16.48 -4.38
CA ALA A 126 5.09 16.44 -5.63
C ALA A 126 4.20 16.25 -6.88
N LEU A 127 3.14 15.44 -6.78
CA LEU A 127 2.17 15.26 -7.86
C LEU A 127 1.39 16.56 -8.12
N LYS A 128 0.97 17.27 -7.07
CA LYS A 128 0.32 18.58 -7.18
C LYS A 128 1.24 19.62 -7.82
N GLU A 129 2.50 19.72 -7.38
CA GLU A 129 3.52 20.64 -7.93
C GLU A 129 3.70 20.42 -9.45
N ARG A 130 3.53 19.18 -9.93
CA ARG A 130 3.61 18.80 -11.35
C ARG A 130 2.29 18.93 -12.11
N GLY A 131 1.19 19.34 -11.45
CA GLY A 131 -0.13 19.44 -12.07
C GLY A 131 -0.78 18.08 -12.41
N ILE A 132 -0.36 17.00 -11.75
CA ILE A 132 -0.89 15.65 -12.00
C ILE A 132 -2.20 15.45 -11.22
N VAL A 133 -3.28 15.19 -11.95
CA VAL A 133 -4.60 14.91 -11.38
C VAL A 133 -4.61 13.51 -10.77
N HIS A 134 -5.01 13.39 -9.51
CA HIS A 134 -5.01 12.14 -8.76
C HIS A 134 -6.17 12.08 -7.75
N THR A 135 -6.51 10.88 -7.29
CA THR A 135 -7.47 10.66 -6.20
C THR A 135 -6.76 10.26 -4.92
N ILE A 136 -7.36 10.57 -3.77
CA ILE A 136 -6.84 10.17 -2.47
C ILE A 136 -7.97 9.54 -1.65
N TRP A 137 -7.73 8.32 -1.18
CA TRP A 137 -8.55 7.67 -0.17
C TRP A 137 -7.79 7.71 1.14
N ALA A 138 -8.13 8.69 1.98
CA ALA A 138 -7.52 8.86 3.29
C ALA A 138 -8.07 7.81 4.28
N ASP A 139 -7.20 7.34 5.19
CA ASP A 139 -7.55 6.36 6.23
C ASP A 139 -8.28 5.14 5.67
N ALA A 140 -7.63 4.44 4.73
CA ALA A 140 -8.13 3.20 4.16
C ALA A 140 -8.00 2.02 5.16
N SER A 141 -8.17 2.27 6.46
CA SER A 141 -8.04 1.29 7.54
C SER A 141 -9.03 0.12 7.42
N LEU A 142 -10.09 0.27 6.62
CA LEU A 142 -10.96 -0.84 6.18
C LEU A 142 -10.21 -1.95 5.41
N LEU A 143 -8.98 -1.68 4.95
CA LEU A 143 -8.12 -2.67 4.31
C LEU A 143 -7.62 -3.76 5.27
N LEU A 144 -7.62 -3.50 6.57
CA LEU A 144 -7.34 -4.51 7.60
C LEU A 144 -8.50 -5.49 7.67
N THR A 145 -8.45 -6.46 6.79
CA THR A 145 -9.47 -7.52 6.69
C THR A 145 -8.95 -8.84 7.26
N GLY A 146 -7.63 -9.00 7.40
CA GLY A 146 -7.02 -10.28 7.78
C GLY A 146 -7.20 -11.35 6.71
N ARG A 147 -7.46 -10.93 5.46
CA ARG A 147 -7.68 -11.84 4.33
C ARG A 147 -6.36 -12.42 3.86
N ASP A 148 -6.37 -13.69 3.50
CA ASP A 148 -5.31 -14.28 2.69
C ASP A 148 -5.42 -13.84 1.23
N LEU A 149 -4.44 -14.25 0.42
CA LEU A 149 -4.38 -13.88 -1.00
C LEU A 149 -5.61 -14.37 -1.77
N ASP A 150 -6.05 -15.60 -1.52
CA ASP A 150 -7.19 -16.22 -2.21
C ASP A 150 -8.50 -15.46 -1.91
N ALA A 151 -8.69 -15.02 -0.66
CA ALA A 151 -9.82 -14.19 -0.29
C ALA A 151 -9.77 -12.81 -0.97
N TRP A 152 -8.57 -12.22 -1.14
CA TRP A 152 -8.41 -10.98 -1.90
C TRP A 152 -8.68 -11.16 -3.39
N GLN A 153 -8.18 -12.24 -4.00
CA GLN A 153 -8.46 -12.56 -5.40
C GLN A 153 -9.96 -12.68 -5.65
N ARG A 154 -10.67 -13.47 -4.82
CA ARG A 154 -12.13 -13.60 -4.92
C ARG A 154 -12.86 -12.27 -4.78
N ALA A 155 -12.43 -11.42 -3.84
CA ALA A 155 -13.04 -10.11 -3.65
C ALA A 155 -12.86 -9.18 -4.86
N VAL A 156 -11.66 -9.16 -5.44
CA VAL A 156 -11.35 -8.38 -6.64
C VAL A 156 -12.15 -8.89 -7.85
N HIS A 157 -12.14 -10.20 -8.09
CA HIS A 157 -12.92 -10.81 -9.18
C HIS A 157 -14.41 -10.52 -9.06
N THR A 158 -14.98 -10.66 -7.85
CA THR A 158 -16.40 -10.35 -7.59
C THR A 158 -16.71 -8.89 -7.89
N ALA A 159 -15.85 -7.95 -7.45
CA ALA A 159 -16.06 -6.52 -7.70
C ALA A 159 -15.93 -6.13 -9.17
N GLN A 160 -15.16 -6.88 -9.96
CA GLN A 160 -15.05 -6.72 -11.41
C GLN A 160 -16.19 -7.38 -12.19
N GLY A 161 -17.14 -8.03 -11.51
CA GLY A 161 -18.24 -8.75 -12.14
C GLY A 161 -17.81 -10.06 -12.79
N ALA A 162 -16.62 -10.59 -12.47
CA ALA A 162 -16.20 -11.90 -12.93
C ALA A 162 -16.97 -13.00 -12.17
N PRO A 163 -17.48 -14.04 -12.83
CA PRO A 163 -18.16 -15.14 -12.16
C PRO A 163 -17.13 -15.91 -11.30
N VAL A 164 -17.35 -15.92 -9.98
CA VAL A 164 -16.58 -16.73 -9.04
C VAL A 164 -17.38 -17.99 -8.75
N CYS A 165 -16.89 -19.14 -9.22
CA CYS A 165 -17.50 -20.43 -8.89
C CYS A 165 -17.07 -20.84 -7.47
N PHE A 166 -18.05 -21.24 -6.66
CA PHE A 166 -17.86 -21.71 -5.28
C PHE A 166 -17.77 -23.23 -5.22
#